data_AF-A0A7X9M3S1-F1
#
_entry.id   AF-A0A7X9M3S1-F1
#
_cell.length_a   1.000
_cell.length_b   1.000
_cell.length_c   1.000
_cell.angle_alpha   90.00
_cell.angle_beta   90.00
_cell.angle_gamma   90.00
#
_symmetry.space_group_name_H-M   'P 1'
#
loop_
_entity.id
_entity.type
_entity.pdbx_description
1 polymer ?
#
loop_
_entity_poly.entity_id
_entity_poly.type
_entity_poly.pdbx_seq_one_letter_code
_entity_poly.pdbx_strand_id
1 'polypeptide(L)'
;MNIENRLRDSLREKSKEYAPPQELKQRVLNRIALAEGKSKFKRHLAAGIIAVGILIPTSGFTYQAYLADELYGSLENIIEHFETAKTDSYMLLNAKLLQAKGELSQSEYEEFKQNLKVITSSKIEFGNQYGNINYDQIPQDKVLEIRKAFMLLQPYFDKLNGHESSKTVLSAKEYEKYIDALMTNEKILVKSKIDPSKSFSNEDIKPELLDEYLISKSIIEDVDKKVMEAGNEQLAYMPNFLINNKKVFIEYGLPAYDNENVDIKDVNLIKAYAEGLKPIEVQPNTIMKVTFDKQPDSVEIQLLTKEGKIIKTSSLDEITFPKESGQYTIVVTGQWGKLGKPYIIVAKVLE
;
A
#
# COMPACT_ATOMS: atom_id res chain seq x y z
N MET A 1 9.51 41.78 -12.48
CA MET A 1 8.60 40.85 -11.78
C MET A 1 7.35 40.69 -12.66
N ASN A 2 7.03 39.47 -13.09
CA ASN A 2 5.93 39.20 -14.04
C ASN A 2 4.55 39.44 -13.39
N ILE A 3 3.57 39.87 -14.20
CA ILE A 3 2.16 40.08 -13.84
C ILE A 3 1.56 38.83 -13.19
N GLU A 4 1.90 37.63 -13.67
CA GLU A 4 1.46 36.38 -13.05
C GLU A 4 1.91 36.24 -11.60
N ASN A 5 3.15 36.62 -11.29
CA ASN A 5 3.66 36.55 -9.92
C ASN A 5 2.93 37.55 -9.03
N ARG A 6 2.69 38.78 -9.53
CA ARG A 6 1.92 39.80 -8.79
C ARG A 6 0.46 39.37 -8.56
N LEU A 7 -0.16 38.73 -9.55
CA LEU A 7 -1.52 38.21 -9.44
C LEU A 7 -1.59 37.06 -8.44
N ARG A 8 -0.61 36.14 -8.47
CA ARG A 8 -0.52 35.02 -7.53
C ARG A 8 -0.31 35.50 -6.09
N ASP A 9 0.56 36.47 -5.89
CA ASP A 9 0.83 37.06 -4.57
C ASP A 9 -0.39 37.81 -4.05
N SER A 10 -1.06 38.60 -4.91
CA SER A 10 -2.31 39.28 -4.59
C SER A 10 -3.44 38.32 -4.20
N LEU A 11 -3.62 37.23 -4.95
CA LEU A 11 -4.61 36.20 -4.64
C LEU A 11 -4.27 35.48 -3.33
N ARG A 12 -2.99 35.22 -3.07
CA ARG A 12 -2.51 34.58 -1.83
C ARG A 12 -2.72 35.47 -0.62
N GLU A 13 -2.48 36.77 -0.76
CA GLU A 13 -2.73 37.75 0.30
C GLU A 13 -4.22 37.87 0.60
N LYS A 14 -5.05 38.03 -0.43
CA LYS A 14 -6.51 38.10 -0.31
C LYS A 14 -7.15 36.79 0.20
N SER A 15 -6.52 35.64 -0.07
CA SER A 15 -6.98 34.35 0.47
C SER A 15 -6.79 34.22 1.99
N LYS A 16 -5.88 34.98 2.59
CA LYS A 16 -5.69 34.99 4.05
C LYS A 16 -6.86 35.69 4.78
N GLU A 17 -7.60 36.55 4.08
CA GLU A 17 -8.77 37.27 4.60
C GLU A 17 -10.05 36.43 4.50
N TYR A 18 -10.01 35.30 3.78
CA TYR A 18 -11.16 34.45 3.52
C TYR A 18 -11.00 33.10 4.22
N ALA A 19 -11.86 32.83 5.21
CA ALA A 19 -12.02 31.49 5.76
C ALA A 19 -13.09 30.76 4.94
N PRO A 20 -12.72 29.93 3.94
CA PRO A 20 -13.71 29.24 3.13
C PRO A 20 -14.56 28.33 4.01
N PRO A 21 -15.86 28.16 3.68
CA PRO A 21 -16.69 27.15 4.33
C PRO A 21 -15.98 25.80 4.30
N GLN A 22 -15.98 25.10 5.43
CA GLN A 22 -15.19 23.89 5.62
C GLN A 22 -15.54 22.79 4.60
N GLU A 23 -16.82 22.72 4.21
CA GLU A 23 -17.31 21.88 3.13
C GLU A 23 -16.64 22.18 1.77
N LEU A 24 -16.39 23.46 1.47
CA LEU A 24 -15.70 23.87 0.25
C LEU A 24 -14.23 23.45 0.28
N LYS A 25 -13.57 23.62 1.43
CA LYS A 25 -12.19 23.16 1.64
C LYS A 25 -12.09 21.64 1.44
N GLN A 26 -13.02 20.89 2.01
CA GLN A 26 -13.09 19.43 1.90
C GLN A 26 -13.33 18.98 0.45
N ARG A 27 -14.27 19.60 -0.27
CA ARG A 27 -14.51 19.33 -1.70
C ARG A 27 -13.30 19.65 -2.57
N VAL A 28 -12.58 20.74 -2.30
CA VAL A 28 -11.37 21.10 -3.04
C VAL A 28 -10.24 20.10 -2.76
N LEU A 29 -10.01 19.74 -1.49
CA LEU A 29 -8.99 18.76 -1.11
C LEU A 29 -9.28 17.38 -1.68
N ASN A 30 -10.54 16.93 -1.67
CA ASN A 30 -10.94 15.69 -2.31
C ASN A 30 -10.75 15.74 -3.83
N ARG A 31 -11.03 16.88 -4.47
CA ARG A 31 -10.74 17.06 -5.90
C ARG A 31 -9.24 17.08 -6.20
N ILE A 32 -8.40 17.67 -5.35
CA ILE A 32 -6.94 17.65 -5.52
C ILE A 32 -6.44 16.20 -5.39
N ALA A 33 -6.86 15.47 -4.35
CA ALA A 33 -6.52 14.07 -4.16
C ALA A 33 -6.97 13.17 -5.34
N LEU A 34 -8.14 13.46 -5.93
CA LEU A 34 -8.66 12.75 -7.11
C LEU A 34 -7.98 13.20 -8.43
N ALA A 35 -7.60 14.47 -8.56
CA ALA A 35 -7.01 15.05 -9.77
C ALA A 35 -5.51 14.77 -9.90
N GLU A 36 -4.80 14.57 -8.78
CA GLU A 36 -3.38 14.19 -8.78
C GLU A 36 -3.14 12.76 -9.28
N GLY A 37 -4.19 12.02 -9.68
CA GLY A 37 -4.03 10.68 -10.25
C GLY A 37 -3.25 9.75 -9.33
N LYS A 38 -3.29 10.01 -8.00
CA LYS A 38 -2.71 9.12 -7.00
C LYS A 38 -3.38 7.78 -7.22
N SER A 39 -2.56 6.85 -7.72
CA SER A 39 -2.86 5.45 -7.92
C SER A 39 -3.79 4.98 -6.82
N LYS A 40 -4.70 4.04 -7.14
CA LYS A 40 -5.25 3.14 -6.13
C LYS A 40 -4.11 2.29 -5.55
N PHE A 41 -3.10 2.93 -4.94
CA PHE A 41 -2.29 2.32 -3.90
C PHE A 41 -3.33 1.78 -2.94
N LYS A 42 -3.41 0.45 -2.91
CA LYS A 42 -4.22 -0.28 -1.96
C LYS A 42 -4.09 0.46 -0.63
N ARG A 43 -5.23 0.87 -0.08
CA ARG A 43 -5.33 1.67 1.15
C ARG A 43 -4.61 0.96 2.29
N HIS A 44 -3.29 1.11 2.39
CA HIS A 44 -2.44 0.49 3.40
C HIS A 44 -2.08 1.48 4.52
N LEU A 45 -2.66 2.68 4.48
CA LEU A 45 -2.26 3.82 5.31
C LEU A 45 -3.11 4.08 6.56
N ALA A 46 -3.93 3.13 7.01
CA ALA A 46 -4.74 3.37 8.20
C ALA A 46 -5.05 2.11 8.99
N ALA A 47 -4.02 1.46 9.49
CA ALA A 47 -4.20 0.55 10.61
C ALA A 47 -3.05 0.77 11.59
N GLY A 48 -3.35 1.49 12.66
CA GLY A 48 -2.47 1.65 13.80
C GLY A 48 -2.14 0.28 14.38
N ILE A 49 -1.01 -0.30 13.97
CA ILE A 49 -0.30 -1.43 14.56
C ILE A 49 -1.10 -2.73 14.80
N ILE A 50 -2.37 -2.81 14.37
CA ILE A 50 -3.12 -4.07 14.27
C ILE A 50 -3.19 -4.57 12.81
N ALA A 51 -2.80 -3.78 11.80
CA ALA A 51 -2.47 -4.36 10.49
C ALA A 51 -1.05 -4.91 10.49
N VAL A 52 -0.82 -5.94 11.28
CA VAL A 52 0.15 -6.95 10.88
C VAL A 52 -0.42 -7.60 9.61
N GLY A 53 -0.07 -7.03 8.45
CA GLY A 53 -0.20 -7.61 7.11
C GLY A 53 -1.52 -8.29 6.76
N ILE A 54 -2.55 -7.52 6.39
CA ILE A 54 -3.62 -8.05 5.53
C ILE A 54 -3.04 -8.15 4.12
N LEU A 55 -2.47 -9.30 3.74
CA LEU A 55 -2.33 -9.82 2.37
C LEU A 55 -1.66 -11.21 2.45
N ILE A 56 -2.48 -12.26 2.51
CA ILE A 56 -2.38 -13.59 1.84
C ILE A 56 -3.57 -14.43 2.35
N PRO A 57 -4.33 -15.12 1.48
CA PRO A 57 -5.31 -16.12 1.91
C PRO A 57 -4.58 -17.37 2.42
N THR A 58 -4.63 -17.65 3.72
CA THR A 58 -4.07 -18.88 4.30
C THR A 58 -5.14 -19.98 4.30
N SER A 59 -5.15 -20.83 3.29
CA SER A 59 -5.79 -22.13 3.38
C SER A 59 -4.89 -23.10 4.15
N GLY A 60 -5.44 -23.81 5.13
CA GLY A 60 -4.97 -25.14 5.50
C GLY A 60 -4.01 -25.32 6.68
N PHE A 61 -4.03 -24.48 7.72
CA PHE A 61 -3.23 -24.74 8.92
C PHE A 61 -4.04 -24.69 10.23
N THR A 62 -4.19 -25.84 10.88
CA THR A 62 -4.60 -25.95 12.28
C THR A 62 -3.36 -25.81 13.17
N TYR A 63 -2.93 -24.57 13.46
CA TYR A 63 -1.90 -24.33 14.47
C TYR A 63 -2.51 -23.71 15.72
N GLN A 64 -2.12 -24.22 16.89
CA GLN A 64 -2.25 -23.48 18.14
C GLN A 64 -1.51 -22.14 17.98
N ALA A 65 -2.16 -21.03 18.32
CA ALA A 65 -1.63 -19.69 18.10
C ALA A 65 -0.66 -19.23 19.19
N TYR A 66 0.31 -20.08 19.53
CA TYR A 66 1.22 -19.90 20.67
C TYR A 66 1.98 -18.57 20.63
N LEU A 67 2.41 -18.08 19.46
CA LEU A 67 3.12 -16.79 19.38
C LEU A 67 2.19 -15.60 19.59
N ALA A 68 0.92 -15.71 19.17
CA ALA A 68 -0.06 -14.68 19.45
C ALA A 68 -0.46 -14.70 20.94
N ASP A 69 -0.54 -15.89 21.55
CA ASP A 69 -0.81 -16.08 22.98
C ASP A 69 0.29 -15.41 23.84
N GLU A 70 1.56 -15.42 23.40
CA GLU A 70 2.64 -14.71 24.09
C GLU A 70 2.45 -13.17 24.14
N LEU A 71 1.72 -12.60 23.19
CA LEU A 71 1.49 -11.16 23.06
C LEU A 71 0.15 -10.69 23.65
N TYR A 72 -0.89 -11.51 23.51
CA TYR A 72 -2.27 -11.16 23.89
C TYR A 72 -2.85 -12.07 24.98
N GLY A 73 -2.11 -13.08 25.44
CA GLY A 73 -2.57 -14.04 26.44
C GLY A 73 -3.42 -15.17 25.84
N SER A 74 -4.51 -14.81 25.15
CA SER A 74 -5.37 -15.76 24.42
C SER A 74 -6.27 -15.07 23.39
N LEU A 75 -6.93 -15.86 22.55
CA LEU A 75 -7.97 -15.38 21.63
C LEU A 75 -9.15 -14.75 22.38
N GLU A 76 -9.59 -15.37 23.48
CA GLU A 76 -10.70 -14.89 24.30
C GLU A 76 -10.41 -13.49 24.84
N ASN A 77 -9.17 -13.23 25.28
CA ASN A 77 -8.76 -11.93 25.76
C ASN A 77 -8.88 -10.86 24.66
N ILE A 78 -8.58 -11.19 23.40
CA ILE A 78 -8.77 -10.25 22.28
C ILE A 78 -10.25 -10.04 21.97
N ILE A 79 -11.06 -11.11 21.92
CA ILE A 79 -12.49 -11.02 21.63
C ILE A 79 -13.23 -10.19 22.70
N GLU A 80 -12.80 -10.28 23.97
CA GLU A 80 -13.34 -9.47 25.06
C GLU A 80 -13.04 -7.97 24.89
N HIS A 81 -11.86 -7.63 24.35
CA HIS A 81 -11.41 -6.23 24.27
C HIS A 81 -11.75 -5.54 22.93
N PHE A 82 -11.84 -6.28 21.81
CA PHE A 82 -12.04 -5.68 20.48
C PHE A 82 -13.22 -6.30 19.71
N GLU A 83 -14.18 -5.46 19.32
CA GLU A 83 -15.38 -5.86 18.58
C GLU A 83 -15.07 -6.46 17.20
N THR A 84 -13.95 -6.08 16.60
CA THR A 84 -13.54 -6.57 15.28
C THR A 84 -12.72 -7.86 15.33
N ALA A 85 -12.39 -8.36 16.53
CA ALA A 85 -11.57 -9.54 16.67
C ALA A 85 -12.29 -10.79 16.19
N LYS A 86 -11.58 -11.57 15.36
CA LYS A 86 -12.04 -12.85 14.84
C LYS A 86 -10.93 -13.87 14.95
N THR A 87 -11.29 -15.15 15.05
CA THR A 87 -10.35 -16.27 15.05
C THR A 87 -9.36 -16.18 13.89
N ASP A 88 -9.84 -15.87 12.69
CA ASP A 88 -8.99 -15.74 11.49
C ASP A 88 -7.95 -14.62 11.63
N SER A 89 -8.32 -13.48 12.23
CA SER A 89 -7.40 -12.37 12.48
C SER A 89 -6.31 -12.74 13.49
N TYR A 90 -6.66 -13.55 14.49
CA TYR A 90 -5.73 -14.06 15.48
C TYR A 90 -4.75 -15.09 14.89
N MET A 91 -5.26 -16.00 14.05
CA MET A 91 -4.42 -16.95 13.32
C MET A 91 -3.48 -16.24 12.33
N LEU A 92 -3.98 -15.21 11.63
CA LEU A 92 -3.18 -14.39 10.73
C LEU A 92 -2.04 -13.69 11.47
N LEU A 93 -2.31 -13.13 12.65
CA LEU A 93 -1.27 -12.55 13.51
C LEU A 93 -0.20 -13.61 13.85
N ASN A 94 -0.61 -14.79 14.29
CA ASN A 94 0.32 -15.88 14.60
C ASN A 94 1.18 -16.29 13.39
N ALA A 95 0.58 -16.39 12.20
CA ALA A 95 1.30 -16.70 10.96
C ALA A 95 2.33 -15.62 10.61
N LYS A 96 2.02 -14.35 10.84
CA LYS A 96 2.94 -13.23 10.60
C LYS A 96 4.07 -13.17 11.63
N LEU A 97 3.81 -13.53 12.88
CA LEU A 97 4.86 -13.70 13.89
C LEU A 97 5.80 -14.87 13.51
N LEU A 98 5.25 -15.97 12.98
CA LEU A 98 6.05 -17.07 12.44
C LEU A 98 6.90 -16.62 11.25
N GLN A 99 6.33 -15.85 10.32
CA GLN A 99 7.06 -15.27 9.19
C GLN A 99 8.21 -14.38 9.69
N ALA A 100 7.95 -13.47 10.62
CA ALA A 100 8.96 -12.60 11.20
C ALA A 100 10.08 -13.40 11.90
N LYS A 101 9.74 -14.52 12.56
CA LYS A 101 10.73 -15.42 13.16
C LYS A 101 11.64 -16.08 12.13
N GLY A 102 11.15 -16.32 10.91
CA GLY A 102 11.95 -16.88 9.81
C GLY A 102 12.86 -15.85 9.14
N GLU A 103 12.44 -14.59 9.07
CA GLU A 103 13.16 -13.50 8.40
C GLU A 103 14.13 -12.74 9.31
N LEU A 104 13.90 -12.75 10.62
CA LEU A 104 14.75 -12.12 11.62
C LEU A 104 15.71 -13.14 12.24
N SER A 105 16.93 -12.72 12.56
CA SER A 105 17.81 -13.50 13.42
C SER A 105 17.17 -13.68 14.81
N GLN A 106 17.63 -14.69 15.56
CA GLN A 106 17.06 -14.98 16.88
C GLN A 106 17.11 -13.77 17.82
N SER A 107 18.20 -12.99 17.83
CA SER A 107 18.30 -11.78 18.66
C SER A 107 17.37 -10.66 18.19
N GLU A 108 17.28 -10.43 16.88
CA GLU A 108 16.36 -9.44 16.30
C GLU A 108 14.90 -9.80 16.60
N TYR A 109 14.55 -11.09 16.53
CA TYR A 109 13.20 -11.57 16.79
C TYR A 109 12.78 -11.38 18.26
N GLU A 110 13.68 -11.65 19.21
CA GLU A 110 13.39 -11.40 20.62
C GLU A 110 13.24 -9.91 20.94
N GLU A 111 14.07 -9.04 20.36
CA GLU A 111 13.91 -7.59 20.51
C GLU A 111 12.61 -7.10 19.86
N PHE A 112 12.28 -7.59 18.66
CA PHE A 112 11.03 -7.32 17.98
C PHE A 112 9.83 -7.70 18.86
N LYS A 113 9.81 -8.93 19.40
CA LYS A 113 8.73 -9.41 20.29
C LYS A 113 8.59 -8.56 21.55
N GLN A 114 9.70 -8.22 22.20
CA GLN A 114 9.67 -7.42 23.43
C GLN A 114 9.04 -6.05 23.21
N ASN A 115 9.46 -5.37 22.13
CA ASN A 115 8.87 -4.07 21.79
C ASN A 115 7.43 -4.21 21.31
N LEU A 116 7.09 -5.27 20.57
CA LEU A 116 5.72 -5.52 20.11
C LEU A 116 4.78 -5.75 21.29
N LYS A 117 5.25 -6.43 22.33
CA LYS A 117 4.48 -6.66 23.56
C LYS A 117 4.09 -5.36 24.26
N VAL A 118 4.96 -4.34 24.25
CA VAL A 118 4.62 -3.01 24.81
C VAL A 118 3.40 -2.43 24.08
N ILE A 119 3.41 -2.53 22.76
CA ILE A 119 2.32 -2.04 21.94
C ILE A 119 1.03 -2.84 22.16
N THR A 120 1.08 -4.18 22.07
CA THR A 120 -0.12 -5.01 22.19
C THR A 120 -0.76 -4.88 23.57
N SER A 121 0.06 -4.88 24.64
CA SER A 121 -0.43 -4.68 26.01
C SER A 121 -1.08 -3.30 26.18
N SER A 122 -0.48 -2.25 25.62
CA SER A 122 -1.06 -0.90 25.66
C SER A 122 -2.38 -0.81 24.90
N LYS A 123 -2.54 -1.56 23.82
CA LYS A 123 -3.80 -1.62 23.07
C LYS A 123 -4.91 -2.34 23.82
N ILE A 124 -4.57 -3.39 24.57
CA ILE A 124 -5.53 -4.06 25.47
C ILE A 124 -5.96 -3.09 26.58
N GLU A 125 -5.00 -2.40 27.20
CA GLU A 125 -5.26 -1.55 28.36
C GLU A 125 -5.97 -0.23 28.00
N PHE A 126 -5.58 0.41 26.89
CA PHE A 126 -6.00 1.77 26.54
C PHE A 126 -6.71 1.91 25.19
N GLY A 127 -6.80 0.82 24.43
CA GLY A 127 -7.44 0.84 23.12
C GLY A 127 -8.96 1.03 23.22
N ASN A 128 -9.55 1.64 22.20
CA ASN A 128 -10.99 1.58 22.00
C ASN A 128 -11.41 0.18 21.50
N GLN A 129 -12.69 0.00 21.17
CA GLN A 129 -13.22 -1.26 20.62
C GLN A 129 -12.56 -1.76 19.31
N TYR A 130 -11.72 -0.94 18.68
CA TYR A 130 -10.93 -1.28 17.48
C TYR A 130 -9.42 -1.40 17.78
N GLY A 131 -9.03 -1.35 19.06
CA GLY A 131 -7.65 -1.39 19.51
C GLY A 131 -6.83 -0.14 19.18
N ASN A 132 -7.48 0.98 18.84
CA ASN A 132 -6.81 2.26 18.61
C ASN A 132 -6.76 3.08 19.89
N ILE A 133 -5.63 3.74 20.17
CA ILE A 133 -5.41 4.49 21.40
C ILE A 133 -5.62 6.00 21.18
N ASN A 134 -6.36 6.65 22.09
CA ASN A 134 -6.36 8.11 22.19
C ASN A 134 -5.27 8.57 23.16
N TYR A 135 -4.09 8.87 22.63
CA TYR A 135 -2.89 9.20 23.41
C TYR A 135 -3.05 10.42 24.34
N ASP A 136 -4.02 11.31 24.06
CA ASP A 136 -4.30 12.47 24.91
C ASP A 136 -5.02 12.09 26.23
N GLN A 137 -5.46 10.83 26.36
CA GLN A 137 -6.24 10.34 27.51
C GLN A 137 -5.49 9.35 28.40
N ILE A 138 -4.20 9.10 28.13
CA ILE A 138 -3.38 8.16 28.92
C ILE A 138 -2.21 8.90 29.59
N PRO A 139 -1.59 8.31 30.62
CA PRO A 139 -0.44 8.90 31.30
C PRO A 139 0.72 9.23 30.34
N GLN A 140 1.38 10.37 30.55
CA GLN A 140 2.43 10.86 29.64
C GLN A 140 3.65 9.93 29.57
N ASP A 141 4.00 9.29 30.68
CA ASP A 141 5.05 8.26 30.74
C ASP A 141 4.70 7.06 29.86
N LYS A 142 3.42 6.66 29.81
CA LYS A 142 2.93 5.62 28.89
C LYS A 142 2.94 6.06 27.42
N VAL A 143 2.60 7.32 27.13
CA VAL A 143 2.75 7.85 25.76
C VAL A 143 4.21 7.76 25.30
N LEU A 144 5.17 8.13 26.15
CA LEU A 144 6.60 8.07 25.84
C LEU A 144 7.11 6.63 25.68
N GLU A 145 6.63 5.70 26.51
CA GLU A 145 6.94 4.27 26.41
C GLU A 145 6.46 3.70 25.06
N ILE A 146 5.20 3.95 24.70
CA ILE A 146 4.61 3.50 23.43
C ILE A 146 5.35 4.12 22.25
N ARG A 147 5.61 5.44 22.29
CA ARG A 147 6.36 6.14 21.23
C ARG A 147 7.75 5.53 21.03
N LYS A 148 8.45 5.20 22.11
CA LYS A 148 9.77 4.54 22.03
C LYS A 148 9.65 3.15 21.41
N ALA A 149 8.64 2.37 21.78
CA ALA A 149 8.39 1.05 21.19
C ALA A 149 8.12 1.17 19.67
N PHE A 150 7.32 2.14 19.22
CA PHE A 150 7.15 2.46 17.80
C PHE A 150 8.47 2.76 17.10
N MET A 151 9.30 3.65 17.67
CA MET A 151 10.61 4.00 17.12
C MET A 151 11.55 2.79 16.98
N LEU A 152 11.41 1.79 17.85
CA LEU A 152 12.22 0.57 17.82
C LEU A 152 11.64 -0.50 16.89
N LEU A 153 10.31 -0.58 16.78
CA LEU A 153 9.62 -1.54 15.92
C LEU A 153 9.65 -1.19 14.44
N GLN A 154 9.62 0.11 14.11
CA GLN A 154 9.45 0.54 12.73
C GLN A 154 10.50 -0.04 11.76
N PRO A 155 11.81 -0.11 12.08
CA PRO A 155 12.79 -0.75 11.19
C PRO A 155 12.50 -2.23 10.92
N TYR A 156 11.94 -2.94 11.91
CA TYR A 156 11.51 -4.33 11.72
C TYR A 156 10.29 -4.40 10.79
N PHE A 157 9.32 -3.49 10.94
CA PHE A 157 8.20 -3.42 9.99
C PHE A 157 8.64 -3.07 8.58
N ASP A 158 9.59 -2.15 8.41
CA ASP A 158 10.13 -1.81 7.10
C ASP A 158 10.78 -3.06 6.46
N LYS A 159 11.64 -3.77 7.21
CA LYS A 159 12.31 -5.00 6.76
C LYS A 159 11.32 -6.10 6.38
N LEU A 160 10.33 -6.38 7.24
CA LEU A 160 9.30 -7.41 7.02
C LEU A 160 8.34 -7.05 5.87
N ASN A 161 8.29 -5.78 5.47
CA ASN A 161 7.55 -5.32 4.28
C ASN A 161 8.43 -5.23 3.03
N GLY A 162 9.71 -5.62 3.11
CA GLY A 162 10.66 -5.54 2.00
C GLY A 162 11.03 -4.10 1.61
N HIS A 163 10.90 -3.15 2.54
CA HIS A 163 11.27 -1.75 2.34
C HIS A 163 12.64 -1.45 2.94
N GLU A 164 13.29 -0.39 2.45
CA GLU A 164 14.43 0.21 3.13
C GLU A 164 13.99 0.71 4.50
N SER A 165 14.88 0.69 5.50
CA SER A 165 14.51 1.22 6.81
C SER A 165 14.22 2.72 6.74
N SER A 166 13.01 3.12 7.15
CA SER A 166 12.64 4.52 7.35
C SER A 166 13.64 5.25 8.26
N LYS A 167 14.23 4.56 9.24
CA LYS A 167 15.25 5.09 10.13
C LYS A 167 16.58 5.41 9.42
N THR A 168 16.91 4.72 8.33
CA THR A 168 18.12 4.98 7.53
C THR A 168 17.85 5.99 6.42
N VAL A 169 16.65 5.97 5.83
CA VAL A 169 16.24 6.86 4.73
C VAL A 169 15.97 8.28 5.19
N LEU A 170 15.42 8.45 6.39
CA LEU A 170 15.01 9.74 6.92
C LEU A 170 16.09 10.36 7.82
N SER A 171 16.13 11.69 7.86
CA SER A 171 16.84 12.37 8.95
C SER A 171 16.19 12.05 10.30
N ALA A 172 16.95 12.14 11.40
CA ALA A 172 16.42 11.87 12.74
C ALA A 172 15.14 12.65 13.07
N LYS A 173 15.06 13.92 12.65
CA LYS A 173 13.88 14.77 12.85
C LYS A 173 12.69 14.36 11.99
N GLU A 174 12.93 13.90 10.76
CA GLU A 174 11.86 13.37 9.90
C GLU A 174 11.33 12.04 10.44
N TYR A 175 12.22 11.18 10.96
CA TYR A 175 11.84 9.93 11.57
C TYR A 175 10.98 10.13 12.82
N GLU A 176 11.36 11.05 13.71
CA GLU A 176 10.52 11.40 14.87
C GLU A 176 9.13 11.91 14.46
N LYS A 177 9.06 12.80 13.46
CA LYS A 177 7.79 13.30 12.92
C LYS A 177 6.94 12.20 12.30
N TYR A 178 7.57 11.22 11.66
CA TYR A 178 6.87 10.08 11.07
C TYR A 178 6.20 9.25 12.16
N ILE A 179 6.92 8.93 13.24
CA ILE A 179 6.37 8.20 14.39
C ILE A 179 5.24 9.00 15.05
N ASP A 180 5.42 10.31 15.24
CA ASP A 180 4.38 11.18 15.80
C ASP A 180 3.14 11.24 14.86
N ALA A 181 3.33 11.19 13.55
CA ALA A 181 2.25 11.16 12.57
C ALA A 181 1.45 9.84 12.64
N LEU A 182 2.12 8.69 12.82
CA LEU A 182 1.44 7.39 13.01
C LEU A 182 0.54 7.42 14.25
N MET A 183 1.07 7.89 15.38
CA MET A 183 0.31 8.04 16.63
C MET A 183 -0.83 9.05 16.51
N THR A 184 -0.59 10.17 15.83
CA THR A 184 -1.60 11.21 15.58
C THR A 184 -2.75 10.69 14.72
N ASN A 185 -2.44 9.93 13.67
CA ASN A 185 -3.44 9.31 12.81
C ASN A 185 -4.35 8.37 13.62
N GLU A 186 -3.76 7.47 14.42
CA GLU A 186 -4.52 6.56 15.30
C GLU A 186 -5.42 7.32 16.28
N LYS A 187 -4.88 8.33 16.98
CA LYS A 187 -5.63 9.22 17.88
C LYS A 187 -6.85 9.84 17.21
N ILE A 188 -6.69 10.34 15.98
CA ILE A 188 -7.77 11.00 15.24
C ILE A 188 -8.86 10.01 14.85
N LEU A 189 -8.51 8.77 14.48
CA LEU A 189 -9.50 7.72 14.21
C LEU A 189 -10.35 7.44 15.46
N VAL A 190 -9.74 7.37 16.65
CA VAL A 190 -10.47 7.21 17.91
C VAL A 190 -11.41 8.39 18.15
N LYS A 191 -10.88 9.62 18.08
CA LYS A 191 -11.67 10.83 18.34
C LYS A 191 -12.82 11.00 17.35
N SER A 192 -12.64 10.57 16.11
CA SER A 192 -13.64 10.59 15.05
C SER A 192 -14.57 9.37 15.06
N LYS A 193 -14.36 8.41 15.97
CA LYS A 193 -15.13 7.16 16.08
C LYS A 193 -15.12 6.34 14.78
N ILE A 194 -13.99 6.33 14.09
CA ILE A 194 -13.81 5.60 12.84
C ILE A 194 -13.43 4.16 13.15
N ASP A 195 -14.13 3.25 12.48
CA ASP A 195 -13.77 1.85 12.36
C ASP A 195 -12.77 1.69 11.20
N PRO A 196 -11.47 1.47 11.47
CA PRO A 196 -10.46 1.37 10.42
C PRO A 196 -10.61 0.10 9.56
N SER A 197 -11.42 -0.89 9.99
CA SER A 197 -11.70 -2.09 9.19
C SER A 197 -12.65 -1.80 8.01
N LYS A 198 -13.30 -0.63 8.01
CA LYS A 198 -14.22 -0.19 6.97
C LYS A 198 -13.60 0.90 6.12
N SER A 199 -14.13 1.03 4.91
CA SER A 199 -13.83 2.19 4.07
C SER A 199 -14.45 3.44 4.70
N PHE A 200 -13.64 4.48 4.88
CA PHE A 200 -14.08 5.81 5.26
C PHE A 200 -13.44 6.86 4.34
N SER A 201 -14.01 8.05 4.31
CA SER A 201 -13.51 9.20 3.56
C SER A 201 -13.21 10.37 4.49
N ASN A 202 -12.67 11.46 3.92
CA ASN A 202 -12.31 12.63 4.70
C ASN A 202 -13.53 13.28 5.37
N GLU A 203 -14.73 13.08 4.82
CA GLU A 203 -16.03 13.51 5.37
C GLU A 203 -16.41 12.84 6.68
N ASP A 204 -15.90 11.63 6.92
CA ASP A 204 -16.17 10.89 8.15
C ASP A 204 -15.28 11.37 9.31
N ILE A 205 -14.18 12.06 9.00
CA ILE A 205 -13.28 12.66 10.00
C ILE A 205 -13.96 13.89 10.60
N LYS A 206 -13.88 14.01 11.94
CA LYS A 206 -14.41 15.19 12.63
C LYS A 206 -13.83 16.48 12.03
N PRO A 207 -14.66 17.48 11.70
CA PRO A 207 -14.20 18.65 10.97
C PRO A 207 -13.01 19.36 11.66
N GLU A 208 -13.05 19.49 12.97
CA GLU A 208 -12.00 20.12 13.77
C GLU A 208 -10.66 19.35 13.79
N LEU A 209 -10.65 18.08 13.37
CA LEU A 209 -9.45 17.23 13.30
C LEU A 209 -8.95 17.02 11.86
N LEU A 210 -9.69 17.49 10.85
CA LEU A 210 -9.39 17.20 9.45
C LEU A 210 -8.03 17.72 9.01
N ASP A 211 -7.63 18.92 9.45
CA ASP A 211 -6.34 19.49 9.08
C ASP A 211 -5.17 18.69 9.66
N GLU A 212 -5.27 18.31 10.93
CA GLU A 212 -4.26 17.48 11.62
C GLU A 212 -4.19 16.09 10.95
N TYR A 213 -5.33 15.51 10.58
CA TYR A 213 -5.41 14.23 9.87
C TYR A 213 -4.70 14.26 8.52
N LEU A 214 -4.94 15.31 7.72
CA LEU A 214 -4.35 15.43 6.41
C LEU A 214 -2.84 15.67 6.49
N ILE A 215 -2.37 16.43 7.48
CA ILE A 215 -0.94 16.62 7.73
C ILE A 215 -0.30 15.29 8.12
N SER A 216 -0.87 14.55 9.07
CA SER A 216 -0.32 13.25 9.47
C SER A 216 -0.31 12.27 8.30
N LYS A 217 -1.40 12.20 7.54
CA LYS A 217 -1.52 11.33 6.38
C LYS A 217 -0.49 11.65 5.30
N SER A 218 -0.27 12.94 4.99
CA SER A 218 0.74 13.36 4.02
C SER A 218 2.14 12.95 4.45
N ILE A 219 2.49 13.08 5.73
CA ILE A 219 3.80 12.65 6.25
C ILE A 219 3.98 11.15 6.06
N ILE A 220 2.96 10.35 6.42
CA ILE A 220 3.06 8.89 6.30
C ILE A 220 3.13 8.48 4.81
N GLU A 221 2.33 9.09 3.92
CA GLU A 221 2.42 8.89 2.46
C GLU A 221 3.80 9.23 1.88
N ASP A 222 4.39 10.36 2.30
CA ASP A 222 5.70 10.79 1.83
C ASP A 222 6.82 9.83 2.30
N VAL A 223 6.72 9.33 3.53
CA VAL A 223 7.68 8.34 4.05
C VAL A 223 7.51 7.00 3.34
N ASP A 224 6.28 6.51 3.20
CA ASP A 224 5.98 5.28 2.45
C ASP A 224 6.58 5.33 1.05
N LYS A 225 6.41 6.47 0.35
CA LYS A 225 7.03 6.70 -0.94
C LYS A 225 8.56 6.65 -0.86
N LYS A 226 9.18 7.33 0.11
CA LYS A 226 10.64 7.36 0.26
C LYS A 226 11.23 5.97 0.58
N VAL A 227 10.61 5.20 1.47
CA VAL A 227 11.13 3.86 1.86
C VAL A 227 10.90 2.83 0.78
N MET A 228 9.80 2.96 0.02
CA MET A 228 9.61 2.21 -1.21
C MET A 228 10.69 2.63 -2.22
N GLU A 229 10.83 3.90 -2.58
CA GLU A 229 11.82 4.38 -3.56
C GLU A 229 13.26 4.01 -3.19
N ALA A 230 13.63 4.11 -1.90
CA ALA A 230 14.97 3.73 -1.42
C ALA A 230 15.19 2.21 -1.45
N GLY A 231 14.19 1.42 -1.08
CA GLY A 231 14.25 -0.05 -1.20
C GLY A 231 14.15 -0.52 -2.65
N ASN A 232 13.68 0.36 -3.53
CA ASN A 232 13.39 0.12 -4.94
C ASN A 232 14.52 0.58 -5.88
N GLU A 233 15.79 0.57 -5.48
CA GLU A 233 16.83 0.27 -6.50
C GLU A 233 16.57 -1.10 -7.17
N GLN A 234 15.67 -1.94 -6.63
CA GLN A 234 15.32 -3.27 -7.16
C GLN A 234 13.83 -3.59 -7.43
N LEU A 235 12.87 -2.66 -7.34
CA LEU A 235 11.43 -2.98 -7.48
C LEU A 235 10.76 -2.24 -8.65
N ALA A 236 10.54 -3.01 -9.73
CA ALA A 236 9.60 -2.88 -10.85
C ALA A 236 9.17 -1.45 -11.27
N TYR A 237 9.82 -0.91 -12.30
CA TYR A 237 9.29 0.25 -13.02
C TYR A 237 7.93 -0.11 -13.60
N MET A 238 6.90 0.60 -13.15
CA MET A 238 5.53 0.27 -13.52
C MET A 238 5.26 0.67 -14.96
N PRO A 239 4.62 -0.22 -15.75
CA PRO A 239 4.21 0.14 -17.08
C PRO A 239 3.05 1.13 -17.04
N ASN A 240 3.20 2.23 -17.76
CA ASN A 240 2.14 3.12 -18.18
C ASN A 240 1.64 2.69 -19.57
N PHE A 241 0.33 2.56 -19.71
CA PHE A 241 -0.29 2.12 -20.96
C PHE A 241 -0.97 3.29 -21.66
N LEU A 242 -0.73 3.40 -22.97
CA LEU A 242 -1.42 4.33 -23.83
C LEU A 242 -2.16 3.56 -24.92
N ILE A 243 -3.43 3.86 -25.08
CA ILE A 243 -4.25 3.38 -26.20
C ILE A 243 -4.64 4.60 -27.02
N ASN A 244 -4.30 4.61 -28.32
CA ASN A 244 -4.51 5.76 -29.19
C ASN A 244 -3.95 7.07 -28.58
N ASN A 245 -2.74 7.00 -28.03
CA ASN A 245 -2.04 8.09 -27.34
C ASN A 245 -2.74 8.67 -26.10
N LYS A 246 -3.75 7.99 -25.55
CA LYS A 246 -4.39 8.37 -24.28
C LYS A 246 -3.98 7.40 -23.19
N LYS A 247 -3.57 7.92 -22.04
CA LYS A 247 -3.25 7.12 -20.87
C LYS A 247 -4.52 6.38 -20.42
N VAL A 248 -4.41 5.07 -20.26
CA VAL A 248 -5.51 4.21 -19.79
C VAL A 248 -5.11 3.52 -18.51
N PHE A 249 -6.07 3.35 -17.60
CA PHE A 249 -5.88 2.53 -16.42
C PHE A 249 -6.16 1.07 -16.78
N ILE A 250 -5.16 0.22 -16.59
CA ILE A 250 -5.23 -1.21 -16.90
C ILE A 250 -4.91 -1.96 -15.61
N GLU A 251 -5.76 -2.93 -15.26
CA GLU A 251 -5.45 -3.87 -14.20
C GLU A 251 -4.46 -4.92 -14.73
N TYR A 252 -3.38 -5.18 -13.99
CA TYR A 252 -2.38 -6.15 -14.37
C TYR A 252 -1.96 -7.01 -13.19
N GLY A 253 -1.62 -8.26 -13.49
CA GLY A 253 -1.05 -9.24 -12.56
C GLY A 253 0.47 -9.19 -12.56
N LEU A 254 1.04 -9.36 -11.39
CA LEU A 254 2.48 -9.50 -11.16
C LEU A 254 2.72 -10.86 -10.50
N PRO A 255 3.28 -11.84 -11.23
CA PRO A 255 3.83 -13.03 -10.61
C PRO A 255 4.88 -12.65 -9.55
N ALA A 256 4.62 -12.92 -8.27
CA ALA A 256 5.43 -12.45 -7.12
C ALA A 256 6.86 -13.04 -7.16
N TYR A 257 7.96 -12.31 -6.99
CA TYR A 257 8.49 -11.45 -5.90
C TYR A 257 9.30 -12.14 -4.80
N ASP A 258 9.21 -13.46 -4.64
CA ASP A 258 9.96 -14.18 -3.60
C ASP A 258 11.20 -14.89 -4.15
N ASN A 259 12.23 -14.18 -4.62
CA ASN A 259 13.54 -14.76 -5.02
C ASN A 259 13.54 -15.99 -5.97
N GLU A 260 12.38 -16.43 -6.44
CA GLU A 260 12.17 -17.57 -7.29
C GLU A 260 12.01 -17.02 -8.70
N ASN A 261 12.86 -17.51 -9.61
CA ASN A 261 12.75 -17.23 -11.02
C ASN A 261 11.39 -17.72 -11.51
N VAL A 262 10.40 -16.84 -11.57
CA VAL A 262 9.13 -17.14 -12.21
C VAL A 262 9.41 -17.44 -13.66
N ASP A 263 9.18 -18.69 -14.08
CA ASP A 263 9.27 -19.05 -15.49
C ASP A 263 8.06 -18.47 -16.23
N ILE A 264 8.27 -17.33 -16.87
CA ILE A 264 7.27 -16.67 -17.72
C ILE A 264 6.89 -17.50 -18.95
N LYS A 265 7.53 -18.66 -19.17
CA LYS A 265 7.11 -19.64 -20.17
C LYS A 265 6.05 -20.59 -19.63
N ASP A 266 5.75 -20.58 -18.33
CA ASP A 266 4.66 -21.37 -17.75
C ASP A 266 3.30 -20.72 -18.10
N VAL A 267 2.69 -21.26 -19.15
CA VAL A 267 1.38 -20.84 -19.64
C VAL A 267 0.28 -21.04 -18.60
N ASN A 268 0.39 -22.03 -17.72
CA ASN A 268 -0.63 -22.27 -16.68
C ASN A 268 -0.57 -21.19 -15.60
N LEU A 269 0.64 -20.78 -15.22
CA LEU A 269 0.83 -19.66 -14.31
C LEU A 269 0.25 -18.37 -14.89
N ILE A 270 0.56 -18.07 -16.15
CA ILE A 270 0.03 -16.88 -16.83
C ILE A 270 -1.51 -16.89 -16.84
N LYS A 271 -2.12 -18.04 -17.13
CA LYS A 271 -3.59 -18.20 -17.12
C LYS A 271 -4.18 -17.96 -15.74
N ALA A 272 -3.59 -18.54 -14.69
CA ALA A 272 -4.08 -18.38 -13.32
C ALA A 272 -4.10 -16.89 -12.91
N TYR A 273 -3.07 -16.12 -13.28
CA TYR A 273 -3.08 -14.67 -13.07
C TYR A 273 -4.13 -13.98 -13.93
N ALA A 274 -4.25 -14.33 -15.21
CA ALA A 274 -5.20 -13.71 -16.13
C ALA A 274 -6.68 -13.93 -15.71
N GLU A 275 -7.03 -15.07 -15.12
CA GLU A 275 -8.40 -15.36 -14.66
C GLU A 275 -8.89 -14.40 -13.57
N GLY A 276 -7.98 -13.84 -12.77
CA GLY A 276 -8.30 -12.87 -11.71
C GLY A 276 -8.40 -11.42 -12.19
N LEU A 277 -8.05 -11.11 -13.44
CA LEU A 277 -7.96 -9.74 -13.95
C LEU A 277 -9.20 -9.33 -14.74
N LYS A 278 -9.64 -8.08 -14.57
CA LYS A 278 -10.71 -7.53 -15.40
C LYS A 278 -10.19 -7.21 -16.80
N PRO A 279 -10.82 -7.72 -17.88
CA PRO A 279 -10.42 -7.40 -19.23
C PRO A 279 -10.70 -5.92 -19.57
N ILE A 280 -9.78 -5.30 -20.31
CA ILE A 280 -10.06 -4.03 -20.98
C ILE A 280 -10.75 -4.27 -22.32
N GLU A 281 -11.72 -3.42 -22.68
CA GLU A 281 -12.40 -3.51 -23.97
C GLU A 281 -11.68 -2.64 -25.00
N VAL A 282 -11.34 -3.23 -26.15
CA VAL A 282 -10.60 -2.55 -27.21
C VAL A 282 -11.20 -2.86 -28.58
N GLN A 283 -11.02 -1.92 -29.51
CA GLN A 283 -11.46 -2.07 -30.90
C GLN A 283 -10.40 -2.82 -31.73
N PRO A 284 -10.78 -3.51 -32.82
CA PRO A 284 -9.84 -4.23 -33.66
C PRO A 284 -8.75 -3.32 -34.25
N ASN A 285 -7.53 -3.82 -34.39
CA ASN A 285 -6.35 -3.07 -34.87
C ASN A 285 -5.92 -1.85 -34.02
N THR A 286 -6.47 -1.69 -32.82
CA THR A 286 -6.02 -0.63 -31.90
C THR A 286 -4.54 -0.85 -31.53
N ILE A 287 -3.78 0.23 -31.39
CA ILE A 287 -2.39 0.18 -30.94
C ILE A 287 -2.34 0.52 -29.44
N MET A 288 -1.71 -0.37 -28.68
CA MET A 288 -1.31 -0.13 -27.31
C MET A 288 0.19 0.13 -27.25
N LYS A 289 0.57 1.23 -26.60
CA LYS A 289 1.95 1.56 -26.25
C LYS A 289 2.17 1.36 -24.76
N VAL A 290 3.32 0.83 -24.40
CA VAL A 290 3.76 0.58 -23.03
C VAL A 290 4.98 1.45 -22.76
N THR A 291 4.97 2.20 -21.67
CA THR A 291 6.10 3.05 -21.29
C THR A 291 6.42 2.83 -19.83
N PHE A 292 7.64 3.13 -19.39
CA PHE A 292 8.07 2.94 -18.01
C PHE A 292 8.63 4.25 -17.46
N ASP A 293 8.43 4.51 -16.17
CA ASP A 293 8.97 5.71 -15.51
C ASP A 293 10.52 5.75 -15.58
N LYS A 294 11.16 4.58 -15.58
CA LYS A 294 12.54 4.38 -16.06
C LYS A 294 12.55 3.30 -17.13
N GLN A 295 13.09 3.63 -18.29
CA GLN A 295 13.10 2.73 -19.43
C GLN A 295 13.95 1.48 -19.14
N PRO A 296 13.46 0.28 -19.48
CA PRO A 296 14.25 -0.95 -19.47
C PRO A 296 15.29 -0.97 -20.58
N ASP A 297 16.30 -1.81 -20.40
CA ASP A 297 17.29 -2.15 -21.42
C ASP A 297 16.62 -2.88 -22.60
N SER A 298 15.57 -3.66 -22.31
CA SER A 298 14.70 -4.24 -23.34
C SER A 298 13.27 -4.46 -22.86
N VAL A 299 12.32 -4.37 -23.80
CA VAL A 299 10.91 -4.71 -23.60
C VAL A 299 10.53 -5.82 -24.57
N GLU A 300 9.79 -6.80 -24.09
CA GLU A 300 9.11 -7.78 -24.92
C GLU A 300 7.61 -7.77 -24.60
N ILE A 301 6.77 -7.70 -25.61
CA ILE A 301 5.31 -7.82 -25.46
C ILE A 301 4.85 -9.04 -26.23
N GLN A 302 4.22 -9.98 -25.52
CA GLN A 302 3.60 -11.17 -26.09
C GLN A 302 2.08 -11.05 -26.00
N LEU A 303 1.40 -11.45 -27.07
CA LEU A 303 -0.05 -11.59 -27.13
C LEU A 303 -0.40 -13.06 -27.25
N LEU A 304 -1.25 -13.54 -26.35
CA LEU A 304 -1.66 -14.93 -26.24
C LEU A 304 -3.17 -15.04 -26.42
N THR A 305 -3.63 -16.13 -27.02
CA THR A 305 -5.05 -16.52 -26.99
C THR A 305 -5.46 -16.93 -25.56
N LYS A 306 -6.76 -17.10 -25.31
CA LYS A 306 -7.28 -17.63 -24.04
C LYS A 306 -6.67 -18.99 -23.67
N GLU A 307 -6.34 -19.81 -24.67
CA GLU A 307 -5.69 -21.11 -24.52
C GLU A 307 -4.19 -21.00 -24.26
N GLY A 308 -3.62 -19.79 -24.26
CA GLY A 308 -2.21 -19.53 -23.99
C GLY A 308 -1.28 -19.71 -25.20
N LYS A 309 -1.83 -19.76 -26.42
CA LYS A 309 -1.01 -19.79 -27.64
C LYS A 309 -0.51 -18.39 -27.96
N ILE A 310 0.81 -18.22 -28.05
CA ILE A 310 1.41 -16.95 -28.50
C ILE A 310 1.05 -16.73 -29.98
N ILE A 311 0.41 -15.61 -30.27
CA ILE A 311 0.01 -15.19 -31.62
C ILE A 311 0.82 -14.00 -32.14
N LYS A 312 1.46 -13.24 -31.25
CA LYS A 312 2.33 -12.14 -31.62
C LYS A 312 3.36 -11.88 -30.53
N THR A 313 4.59 -11.57 -30.95
CA THR A 313 5.66 -11.06 -30.09
C THR A 313 6.20 -9.77 -30.69
N SER A 314 6.42 -8.75 -29.88
CA SER A 314 6.98 -7.46 -30.27
C SER A 314 8.14 -7.12 -29.34
N SER A 315 9.29 -6.74 -29.91
CA SER A 315 10.40 -6.13 -29.16
C SER A 315 10.27 -4.61 -29.08
N LEU A 316 9.21 -4.05 -29.68
CA LEU A 316 8.87 -2.64 -29.58
C LEU A 316 7.99 -2.44 -28.36
N ASP A 317 8.02 -1.23 -27.84
CA ASP A 317 7.13 -0.72 -26.77
C ASP A 317 5.66 -0.63 -27.21
N GLU A 318 5.30 -1.20 -28.36
CA GLU A 318 3.97 -1.14 -28.97
C GLU A 318 3.48 -2.52 -29.44
N ILE A 319 2.18 -2.74 -29.30
CA ILE A 319 1.48 -3.90 -29.83
C ILE A 319 0.14 -3.50 -30.46
N THR A 320 -0.12 -4.04 -31.64
CA THR A 320 -1.42 -3.92 -32.33
C THR A 320 -2.31 -5.09 -31.96
N PHE A 321 -3.53 -4.81 -31.50
CA PHE A 321 -4.55 -5.82 -31.21
C PHE A 321 -5.04 -6.54 -32.48
N PRO A 322 -5.45 -7.82 -32.37
CA PRO A 322 -5.96 -8.60 -33.51
C PRO A 322 -7.21 -7.99 -34.15
N LYS A 323 -7.49 -8.44 -35.37
CA LYS A 323 -8.77 -8.15 -36.06
C LYS A 323 -9.92 -8.97 -35.52
N GLU A 324 -9.63 -10.20 -35.11
CA GLU A 324 -10.62 -11.15 -34.62
C GLU A 324 -11.11 -10.71 -33.23
N SER A 325 -12.42 -10.80 -33.03
CA SER A 325 -13.03 -10.59 -31.74
C SER A 325 -12.67 -11.74 -30.81
N GLY A 326 -12.44 -11.44 -29.54
CA GLY A 326 -11.99 -12.46 -28.59
C GLY A 326 -11.31 -11.88 -27.36
N GLN A 327 -11.00 -12.76 -26.41
CA GLN A 327 -10.23 -12.41 -25.22
C GLN A 327 -8.79 -12.88 -25.39
N TYR A 328 -7.86 -11.98 -25.09
CA TYR A 328 -6.43 -12.16 -25.24
C TYR A 328 -5.72 -11.81 -23.94
N THR A 329 -4.66 -12.56 -23.65
CA THR A 329 -3.75 -12.25 -22.55
C THR A 329 -2.51 -11.58 -23.13
N ILE A 330 -2.12 -10.44 -22.57
CA ILE A 330 -0.90 -9.73 -22.94
C ILE A 330 0.11 -9.91 -21.82
N VAL A 331 1.32 -10.33 -22.16
CA VAL A 331 2.45 -10.41 -21.23
C VAL A 331 3.48 -9.39 -21.67
N VAL A 332 3.75 -8.40 -20.82
CA VAL A 332 4.82 -7.42 -21.03
C VAL A 332 5.98 -7.80 -20.13
N THR A 333 7.17 -7.99 -20.70
CA THR A 333 8.39 -8.25 -19.96
C THR A 333 9.36 -7.09 -20.12
N GLY A 334 9.73 -6.43 -19.03
CA GLY A 334 10.80 -5.42 -19.01
C GLY A 334 12.08 -5.98 -18.38
N GLN A 335 13.24 -5.69 -18.98
CA GLN A 335 14.57 -6.10 -18.49
C GLN A 335 15.39 -4.90 -18.03
N TRP A 336 15.92 -4.93 -16.81
CA TRP A 336 16.85 -3.94 -16.27
C TRP A 336 18.10 -4.65 -15.72
N GLY A 337 19.19 -4.59 -16.47
CA GLY A 337 20.39 -5.36 -16.22
C GLY A 337 20.10 -6.86 -16.25
N LYS A 338 20.23 -7.52 -15.09
CA LYS A 338 19.95 -8.96 -14.93
C LYS A 338 18.51 -9.25 -14.46
N LEU A 339 17.71 -8.20 -14.20
CA LEU A 339 16.39 -8.33 -13.63
C LEU A 339 15.32 -8.29 -14.72
N GLY A 340 14.61 -9.40 -14.91
CA GLY A 340 13.45 -9.49 -15.78
C GLY A 340 12.14 -9.44 -14.99
N LYS A 341 11.18 -8.62 -15.42
CA LYS A 341 9.87 -8.49 -14.76
C LYS A 341 8.72 -8.64 -15.75
N PRO A 342 7.82 -9.62 -15.55
CA PRO A 342 6.59 -9.77 -16.33
C PRO A 342 5.40 -9.01 -15.72
N TYR A 343 4.57 -8.43 -16.58
CA TYR A 343 3.29 -7.79 -16.27
C TYR A 343 2.22 -8.45 -17.13
N ILE A 344 1.20 -9.06 -16.50
CA ILE A 344 0.15 -9.81 -17.19
C ILE A 344 -1.12 -8.96 -17.26
N ILE A 345 -1.70 -8.82 -18.43
CA ILE A 345 -2.88 -8.00 -18.70
C ILE A 345 -3.89 -8.84 -19.49
N VAL A 346 -5.19 -8.53 -19.36
CA VAL A 346 -6.23 -9.15 -20.19
C VAL A 346 -6.94 -8.08 -21.02
N ALA A 347 -7.12 -8.35 -22.30
CA ALA A 347 -7.88 -7.52 -23.21
C ALA A 347 -8.99 -8.33 -23.91
N LYS A 348 -10.12 -7.69 -24.16
CA LYS A 348 -11.24 -8.21 -24.95
C LYS A 348 -11.42 -7.32 -26.18
N VAL A 349 -11.13 -7.88 -27.35
CA VAL A 349 -11.37 -7.23 -28.64
C VAL A 349 -12.84 -7.41 -28.98
N LEU A 350 -13.55 -6.29 -29.13
CA LEU A 350 -14.95 -6.24 -29.54
C LEU A 350 -15.04 -6.11 -31.07
N GLU A 351 -16.15 -6.58 -31.66
CA GLU A 351 -16.41 -6.42 -33.10
C GLU A 351 -16.68 -4.97 -33.51
#